data_AF-A0ABD7JHM7-F1
#
_entry.id   AF-A0ABD7JHM7-F1
#
_cell.length_a   1.000
_cell.length_b   1.000
_cell.length_c   1.000
_cell.angle_alpha   90.00
_cell.angle_beta   90.00
_cell.angle_gamma   90.00
#
_symmetry.space_group_name_H-M   'P 1'
#
loop_
_entity.id
_entity.type
_entity.pdbx_description
1 polymer ?
#
loop_
_entity_poly.entity_id
_entity_poly.type
_entity_poly.pdbx_seq_one_letter_code
_entity_poly.pdbx_strand_id
1 'polypeptide(L)'
;MASIKELPRWEDEVYQIARGDKVEGGVGGIANMQAKTLAERTRYLKNVVESIPDYREFTFYKTENDPEGKLAGIAETHDGQLFRVAQGIDSENSFIYYRNDDGDAVPVAWQPGTELVKILSNLISDQEITHFLSFSIMGFLRWAIKMDAYTLMNLKSYTPQIPG
;
A
#
# COMPACT_ATOMS: atom_id res chain seq x y z
N MET A 1 42.02 -22.93 -15.49
CA MET A 1 42.17 -21.58 -14.91
C MET A 1 42.01 -21.67 -13.41
N ALA A 2 42.78 -20.91 -12.64
CA ALA A 2 42.62 -20.81 -11.19
C ALA A 2 41.55 -19.74 -10.86
N SER A 3 40.74 -19.97 -9.84
CA SER A 3 39.71 -19.04 -9.36
C SER A 3 39.85 -18.77 -7.87
N ILE A 4 39.41 -17.58 -7.43
CA ILE A 4 39.30 -17.25 -6.01
C ILE A 4 38.07 -17.95 -5.45
N LYS A 5 38.26 -18.76 -4.40
CA LYS A 5 37.15 -19.32 -3.62
C LYS A 5 36.79 -18.32 -2.55
N GLU A 6 35.61 -17.72 -2.68
CA GLU A 6 35.04 -16.77 -1.74
C GLU A 6 34.28 -17.47 -0.61
N LEU A 7 34.33 -16.86 0.57
CA LEU A 7 33.59 -17.24 1.77
C LEU A 7 32.80 -16.01 2.24
N PRO A 8 31.57 -16.17 2.77
CA PRO A 8 30.77 -15.06 3.26
C PRO A 8 31.28 -14.56 4.62
N ARG A 9 32.48 -13.97 4.65
CA ARG A 9 33.11 -13.46 5.87
C ARG A 9 33.46 -11.99 5.74
N TRP A 10 33.27 -11.26 6.83
CA TRP A 10 33.79 -9.92 6.97
C TRP A 10 35.19 -9.99 7.58
N GLU A 11 36.18 -9.45 6.87
CA GLU A 11 37.53 -9.23 7.38
C GLU A 11 37.63 -7.75 7.75
N ASP A 12 38.27 -7.37 8.85
CA ASP A 12 38.33 -5.95 9.27
C ASP A 12 39.36 -5.16 8.46
N GLU A 13 40.40 -5.82 7.99
CA GLU A 13 41.50 -5.19 7.25
C GLU A 13 41.62 -5.72 5.82
N VAL A 14 42.14 -4.89 4.92
CA VAL A 14 42.61 -5.30 3.60
C VAL A 14 44.11 -5.10 3.56
N TYR A 15 44.85 -6.20 3.46
CA TYR A 15 46.30 -6.17 3.48
C TYR A 15 46.86 -5.27 2.38
N GLN A 16 47.74 -4.33 2.70
CA GLN A 16 48.46 -3.53 1.71
C GLN A 16 49.82 -4.15 1.42
N ILE A 17 50.11 -4.45 0.15
CA ILE A 17 51.42 -4.96 -0.27
C ILE A 17 52.51 -3.94 0.10
N ALA A 18 53.50 -4.40 0.86
CA ALA A 18 54.67 -3.66 1.27
C ALA A 18 55.83 -3.85 0.28
N ARG A 19 56.80 -2.93 0.30
CA ARG A 19 57.98 -2.96 -0.59
C ARG A 19 58.85 -4.22 -0.42
N GLY A 20 58.85 -4.81 0.78
CA GLY A 20 59.61 -6.02 1.10
C GLY A 20 58.89 -7.33 0.74
N ASP A 21 57.63 -7.26 0.30
CA ASP A 21 56.83 -8.45 0.06
C ASP A 21 57.21 -9.15 -1.22
N LYS A 22 57.19 -10.48 -1.17
CA LYS A 22 57.29 -11.30 -2.37
C LYS A 22 55.92 -11.36 -3.05
N VAL A 23 55.80 -10.67 -4.19
CA VAL A 23 54.56 -10.65 -4.99
C VAL A 23 54.46 -11.94 -5.81
N GLU A 24 53.93 -13.00 -5.21
CA GLU A 24 53.69 -14.28 -5.87
C GLU A 24 52.18 -14.59 -5.99
N GLY A 25 51.84 -15.41 -6.98
CA GLY A 25 50.49 -15.90 -7.20
C GLY A 25 50.14 -17.12 -6.34
N GLY A 26 49.07 -17.81 -6.70
CA GLY A 26 48.55 -18.97 -5.93
C GLY A 26 47.59 -18.57 -4.81
N VAL A 27 47.04 -19.57 -4.11
CA VAL A 27 45.95 -19.39 -3.13
C VAL A 27 46.38 -18.54 -1.92
N GLY A 28 47.65 -18.64 -1.52
CA GLY A 28 48.23 -17.87 -0.42
C GLY A 28 49.18 -16.76 -0.87
N GLY A 29 49.29 -16.52 -2.18
CA GLY A 29 50.22 -15.52 -2.71
C GLY A 29 49.78 -14.10 -2.38
N ILE A 30 50.74 -13.25 -2.01
CA ILE A 30 50.49 -11.85 -1.61
C ILE A 30 49.75 -11.08 -2.72
N ALA A 31 50.00 -11.40 -3.99
CA ALA A 31 49.34 -10.77 -5.12
C ALA A 31 47.81 -10.97 -5.13
N ASN A 32 47.30 -12.07 -4.53
CA ASN A 32 45.88 -12.43 -4.55
C ASN A 32 45.15 -12.14 -3.23
N MET A 33 45.88 -11.78 -2.17
CA MET A 33 45.31 -11.65 -0.83
C MET A 33 44.24 -10.54 -0.76
N GLN A 34 44.52 -9.37 -1.32
CA GLN A 34 43.56 -8.26 -1.39
C GLN A 34 42.28 -8.66 -2.14
N ALA A 35 42.43 -9.26 -3.32
CA ALA A 35 41.31 -9.69 -4.14
C ALA A 35 40.46 -10.75 -3.42
N LYS A 36 41.09 -11.68 -2.71
CA LYS A 36 40.41 -12.68 -1.88
C LYS A 36 39.60 -12.02 -0.77
N THR A 37 40.20 -11.12 0.02
CA THR A 37 39.52 -10.41 1.10
C THR A 37 38.33 -9.59 0.58
N LEU A 38 38.50 -8.89 -0.54
CA LEU A 38 37.42 -8.11 -1.15
C LEU A 38 36.29 -9.00 -1.69
N ALA A 39 36.62 -10.13 -2.31
CA ALA A 39 35.62 -11.10 -2.77
C ALA A 39 34.80 -11.65 -1.59
N GLU A 40 35.46 -11.98 -0.47
CA GLU A 40 34.80 -12.47 0.75
C GLU A 40 33.87 -11.45 1.38
N ARG A 41 34.32 -10.19 1.51
CA ARG A 41 33.47 -9.07 1.97
C ARG A 41 32.27 -8.86 1.04
N THR A 42 32.49 -8.95 -0.27
CA THR A 42 31.43 -8.80 -1.28
C THR A 42 30.40 -9.91 -1.13
N ARG A 43 30.84 -11.15 -0.94
CA ARG A 43 29.96 -12.30 -0.67
C ARG A 43 29.17 -12.14 0.62
N TYR A 44 29.82 -11.68 1.69
CA TYR A 44 29.15 -11.38 2.95
C TYR A 44 28.06 -10.30 2.77
N LEU A 45 28.40 -9.17 2.14
CA LEU A 45 27.46 -8.08 1.90
C LEU A 45 26.29 -8.50 1.03
N LYS A 46 26.53 -9.30 -0.01
CA LYS A 46 25.46 -9.88 -0.83
C LYS A 46 24.47 -10.66 0.04
N ASN A 47 24.98 -11.54 0.91
CA ASN A 47 24.13 -12.32 1.80
C ASN A 47 23.35 -11.42 2.78
N VAL A 48 23.98 -10.38 3.34
CA VAL A 48 23.29 -9.42 4.21
C VAL A 48 22.16 -8.72 3.47
N VAL A 49 22.43 -8.18 2.27
CA VAL A 49 21.41 -7.50 1.45
C VAL A 49 20.27 -8.45 1.07
N GLU A 50 20.58 -9.68 0.68
CA GLU A 50 19.58 -10.70 0.33
C GLU A 50 18.78 -11.17 1.55
N SER A 51 19.32 -11.04 2.77
CA SER A 51 18.63 -11.39 4.02
C SER A 51 17.65 -10.33 4.51
N ILE A 52 17.73 -9.08 4.01
CA ILE A 52 16.80 -8.02 4.41
C ILE A 52 15.46 -8.28 3.69
N PRO A 53 14.41 -8.70 4.42
CA PRO A 53 13.15 -9.12 3.77
C PRO A 53 12.44 -7.95 3.09
N ASP A 54 12.60 -6.75 3.63
CA ASP A 54 11.81 -5.55 3.29
C ASP A 54 12.47 -4.62 2.26
N TYR A 55 13.78 -4.75 2.02
CA TYR A 55 14.51 -3.83 1.13
C TYR A 55 14.00 -3.89 -0.33
N ARG A 56 13.43 -5.02 -0.73
CA ARG A 56 13.02 -5.25 -2.12
C ARG A 56 11.60 -4.81 -2.45
N GLU A 57 10.81 -4.28 -1.49
CA GLU A 57 9.39 -3.89 -1.62
C GLU A 57 8.79 -4.27 -2.99
N PHE A 58 8.54 -5.58 -3.16
CA PHE A 58 8.25 -6.18 -4.45
C PHE A 58 6.90 -5.65 -4.96
N THR A 59 6.95 -4.53 -5.66
CA THR A 59 5.78 -3.79 -6.13
C THR A 59 5.66 -4.00 -7.62
N PHE A 60 4.63 -4.74 -8.01
CA PHE A 60 4.33 -5.03 -9.40
C PHE A 60 3.12 -4.25 -9.88
N TYR A 61 3.00 -4.14 -11.20
CA TYR A 61 1.95 -3.38 -11.87
C TYR A 61 1.21 -4.29 -12.83
N LYS A 62 -0.09 -4.05 -12.98
CA LYS A 62 -0.91 -4.72 -13.99
C LYS A 62 -0.41 -4.31 -15.38
N THR A 63 -0.31 -5.26 -16.28
CA THR A 63 0.03 -5.04 -17.69
C THR A 63 -0.96 -5.77 -18.59
N GLU A 64 -0.93 -5.52 -19.90
CA GLU A 64 -1.80 -6.23 -20.84
C GLU A 64 -1.60 -7.76 -20.79
N ASN A 65 -0.36 -8.20 -20.60
CA ASN A 65 0.01 -9.62 -20.51
C ASN A 65 -0.05 -10.19 -19.08
N ASP A 66 -0.25 -9.33 -18.07
CA ASP A 66 -0.45 -9.71 -16.67
C ASP A 66 -1.50 -8.77 -16.03
N PRO A 67 -2.79 -8.95 -16.35
CA PRO A 67 -3.86 -8.03 -15.93
C PRO A 67 -4.05 -7.97 -14.40
N GLU A 68 -3.59 -8.99 -13.69
CA GLU A 68 -3.65 -9.06 -12.23
C GLU A 68 -2.33 -8.67 -11.56
N GLY A 69 -1.25 -8.49 -12.34
CA GLY A 69 0.11 -8.20 -11.83
C GLY A 69 0.74 -9.34 -11.02
N LYS A 70 0.13 -10.53 -11.05
CA LYS A 70 0.52 -11.68 -10.21
C LYS A 70 1.65 -12.49 -10.84
N LEU A 71 1.68 -12.58 -12.18
CA LEU A 71 2.68 -13.39 -12.87
C LEU A 71 4.09 -12.83 -12.65
N ALA A 72 4.24 -11.50 -12.74
CA ALA A 72 5.51 -10.84 -12.41
C ALA A 72 5.89 -11.03 -10.94
N GLY A 73 4.90 -11.00 -10.04
CA GLY A 73 5.10 -11.24 -8.61
C GLY A 73 5.61 -12.64 -8.30
N ILE A 74 4.98 -13.66 -8.86
CA ILE A 74 5.39 -15.05 -8.69
C ILE A 74 6.76 -15.32 -9.30
N ALA A 75 7.08 -14.72 -10.45
CA ALA A 75 8.37 -14.93 -11.11
C ALA A 75 9.57 -14.42 -10.28
N GLU A 76 9.37 -13.36 -9.50
CA GLU A 76 10.45 -12.68 -8.74
C GLU A 76 10.44 -13.00 -7.24
N THR A 77 9.49 -13.81 -6.78
CA THR A 77 9.38 -14.24 -5.38
C THR A 77 9.48 -15.76 -5.23
N HIS A 78 9.87 -16.21 -4.04
CA HIS A 78 9.93 -17.61 -3.65
C HIS A 78 8.82 -17.93 -2.65
N ASP A 79 8.60 -19.22 -2.40
CA ASP A 79 7.61 -19.71 -1.43
C ASP A 79 7.72 -19.00 -0.07
N GLY A 80 6.56 -18.58 0.45
CA GLY A 80 6.40 -17.80 1.68
C GLY A 80 6.74 -16.32 1.58
N GLN A 81 7.30 -15.83 0.47
CA GLN A 81 7.65 -14.42 0.31
C GLN A 81 6.43 -13.56 -0.05
N LEU A 82 6.41 -12.33 0.47
CA LEU A 82 5.39 -11.33 0.16
C LEU A 82 5.78 -10.52 -1.08
N PHE A 83 4.77 -10.22 -1.89
CA PHE A 83 4.81 -9.16 -2.88
C PHE A 83 3.49 -8.38 -2.87
N ARG A 84 3.44 -7.23 -3.53
CA ARG A 84 2.21 -6.47 -3.68
C ARG A 84 2.00 -6.00 -5.11
N VAL A 85 0.74 -5.87 -5.49
CA VAL A 85 0.35 -5.36 -6.81
C VAL A 85 -0.40 -4.05 -6.64
N ALA A 86 0.10 -3.00 -7.29
CA ALA A 86 -0.58 -1.72 -7.41
C ALA A 86 -1.86 -1.87 -8.24
N GLN A 87 -2.99 -1.41 -7.73
CA GLN A 87 -4.28 -1.68 -8.36
C GLN A 87 -4.74 -0.61 -9.36
N GLY A 88 -4.18 0.60 -9.27
CA GLY A 88 -4.50 1.75 -10.11
C GLY A 88 -5.14 2.90 -9.32
N ILE A 89 -5.08 4.12 -9.87
CA ILE A 89 -5.61 5.32 -9.21
C ILE A 89 -7.13 5.28 -9.05
N ASP A 90 -7.82 4.61 -10.00
CA ASP A 90 -9.26 4.49 -10.05
C ASP A 90 -9.79 3.21 -9.33
N SER A 91 -8.94 2.55 -8.52
CA SER A 91 -9.32 1.34 -7.81
C SER A 91 -9.72 1.62 -6.36
N GLU A 92 -10.69 0.84 -5.86
CA GLU A 92 -11.08 0.85 -4.45
C GLU A 92 -9.96 0.35 -3.51
N ASN A 93 -8.97 -0.36 -4.05
CA ASN A 93 -7.79 -0.81 -3.33
C ASN A 93 -6.56 -0.04 -3.83
N SER A 94 -5.63 0.33 -2.96
CA SER A 94 -4.33 0.89 -3.37
C SER A 94 -3.37 -0.23 -3.81
N PHE A 95 -3.22 -1.22 -2.93
CA PHE A 95 -2.39 -2.39 -3.11
C PHE A 95 -3.14 -3.63 -2.63
N ILE A 96 -2.89 -4.75 -3.29
CA ILE A 96 -3.18 -6.08 -2.74
C ILE A 96 -1.84 -6.74 -2.44
N TYR A 97 -1.67 -7.20 -1.22
CA TYR A 97 -0.52 -7.97 -0.76
C TYR A 97 -0.81 -9.44 -0.97
N TYR A 98 0.12 -10.12 -1.62
CA TYR A 98 0.09 -11.54 -1.89
C TYR A 98 1.26 -12.23 -1.21
N ARG A 99 1.05 -13.46 -0.76
CA ARG A 99 2.10 -14.42 -0.43
C ARG A 99 2.22 -15.39 -1.59
N ASN A 100 3.43 -15.63 -2.07
CA ASN A 100 3.71 -16.70 -3.02
C ASN A 100 3.71 -18.02 -2.24
N ASP A 101 2.72 -18.86 -2.47
CA ASP A 101 2.59 -20.19 -1.87
C ASP A 101 2.74 -21.22 -2.99
N ASP A 102 3.94 -21.81 -3.12
CA ASP A 102 4.28 -22.80 -4.17
C ASP A 102 3.92 -22.37 -5.61
N GLY A 103 4.12 -21.09 -5.93
CA GLY A 103 3.78 -20.51 -7.24
C GLY A 103 2.36 -19.94 -7.33
N ASP A 104 1.55 -20.08 -6.29
CA ASP A 104 0.22 -19.47 -6.20
C ASP A 104 0.25 -18.15 -5.44
N ALA A 105 -0.33 -17.10 -6.04
CA ALA A 105 -0.41 -15.78 -5.43
C ALA A 105 -1.62 -15.68 -4.49
N VAL A 106 -1.43 -15.97 -3.20
CA VAL A 106 -2.50 -15.95 -2.19
C VAL A 106 -2.65 -14.56 -1.58
N PRO A 107 -3.81 -13.87 -1.71
CA PRO A 107 -4.00 -12.55 -1.12
C PRO A 107 -4.05 -12.64 0.41
N VAL A 108 -3.30 -11.79 1.09
CA VAL A 108 -3.20 -11.79 2.57
C VAL A 108 -3.63 -10.47 3.21
N ALA A 109 -3.55 -9.36 2.48
CA ALA A 109 -3.98 -8.05 2.94
C ALA A 109 -4.27 -7.11 1.77
N TRP A 110 -5.02 -6.06 2.03
CA TRP A 110 -5.33 -5.00 1.08
C TRP A 110 -5.39 -3.67 1.82
N GLN A 111 -5.11 -2.59 1.10
CA GLN A 111 -5.19 -1.24 1.62
C GLN A 111 -6.26 -0.45 0.84
N PRO A 112 -7.07 0.38 1.50
CA PRO A 112 -8.06 1.21 0.83
C PRO A 112 -7.40 2.14 -0.19
N GLY A 113 -8.03 2.27 -1.34
CA GLY A 113 -7.68 3.14 -2.45
C GLY A 113 -8.32 4.51 -2.36
N THR A 114 -7.77 5.47 -3.10
CA THR A 114 -8.31 6.83 -3.15
C THR A 114 -9.75 6.85 -3.66
N GLU A 115 -10.11 5.98 -4.62
CA GLU A 115 -11.51 5.92 -5.08
C GLU A 115 -12.47 5.46 -4.01
N LEU A 116 -12.10 4.48 -3.18
CA LEU A 116 -12.95 4.07 -2.07
C LEU A 116 -13.19 5.23 -1.11
N VAL A 117 -12.15 6.03 -0.82
CA VAL A 117 -12.28 7.24 0.00
C VAL A 117 -13.22 8.25 -0.65
N LYS A 118 -13.12 8.49 -1.96
CA LYS A 118 -14.03 9.38 -2.69
C LYS A 118 -15.48 8.89 -2.66
N ILE A 119 -15.69 7.59 -2.90
CA ILE A 119 -17.02 6.96 -2.85
C ILE A 119 -17.64 7.17 -1.47
N LEU A 120 -16.91 6.86 -0.40
CA LEU A 120 -17.39 7.06 0.97
C LEU A 120 -17.67 8.53 1.28
N SER A 121 -16.80 9.44 0.83
CA SER A 121 -17.00 10.88 1.00
C SER A 121 -18.29 11.37 0.34
N ASN A 122 -18.58 10.90 -0.87
CA ASN A 122 -19.81 11.25 -1.59
C ASN A 122 -21.05 10.67 -0.91
N LEU A 123 -21.01 9.40 -0.50
CA LEU A 123 -22.11 8.75 0.23
C LEU A 123 -22.46 9.47 1.53
N ILE A 124 -21.45 9.88 2.31
CA ILE A 124 -21.66 10.63 3.56
C ILE A 124 -22.28 12.00 3.26
N SER A 125 -21.78 12.69 2.23
CA SER A 125 -22.30 14.01 1.83
C SER A 125 -23.76 13.93 1.39
N ASP A 126 -24.14 12.90 0.65
CA ASP A 126 -25.52 12.67 0.20
C ASP A 126 -26.46 12.31 1.37
N GLN A 127 -25.95 11.59 2.37
CA GLN A 127 -26.74 11.28 3.59
C GLN A 127 -27.00 12.52 4.44
N GLU A 128 -26.03 13.43 4.60
CA GLU A 128 -26.23 14.70 5.29
C GLU A 128 -27.32 15.56 4.61
N ILE A 129 -27.33 15.61 3.27
CA ILE A 129 -28.36 16.34 2.51
C ILE A 129 -29.74 15.70 2.70
N THR A 130 -29.85 14.37 2.63
CA THR A 130 -31.14 13.68 2.80
C THR A 130 -31.67 13.79 4.23
N HIS A 131 -30.82 13.69 5.25
CA HIS A 131 -31.20 13.97 6.64
C HIS A 131 -31.63 15.43 6.81
N PHE A 132 -30.85 16.40 6.33
CA PHE A 132 -31.18 17.83 6.42
C PHE A 132 -32.52 18.16 5.75
N LEU A 133 -32.78 17.61 4.56
CA LEU A 133 -34.05 17.80 3.84
C LEU A 133 -35.22 17.12 4.57
N SER A 134 -35.05 15.92 5.12
CA SER A 134 -36.12 15.22 5.85
C SER A 134 -36.53 15.94 7.15
N PHE A 135 -35.56 16.44 7.93
CA PHE A 135 -35.83 17.24 9.13
C PHE A 135 -36.51 18.57 8.78
N SER A 136 -36.05 19.23 7.71
CA SER A 136 -36.60 20.51 7.26
C SER A 136 -38.01 20.37 6.70
N ILE A 137 -38.27 19.38 5.84
CA ILE A 137 -39.58 19.13 5.23
C ILE A 137 -40.59 18.66 6.29
N MET A 138 -40.19 17.75 7.20
CA MET A 138 -41.07 17.29 8.27
C MET A 138 -41.38 18.42 9.27
N GLY A 139 -40.41 19.32 9.53
CA GLY A 139 -40.62 20.55 10.28
C GLY A 139 -41.60 21.52 9.59
N PHE A 140 -41.45 21.71 8.27
CA PHE A 140 -42.31 22.57 7.46
C PHE A 140 -43.74 22.03 7.35
N LEU A 141 -43.92 20.73 7.15
CA LEU A 141 -45.25 20.10 7.14
C LEU A 141 -45.95 20.27 8.51
N ARG A 142 -45.21 20.09 9.60
CA ARG A 142 -45.75 20.23 10.97
C ARG A 142 -46.11 21.68 11.31
N TRP A 143 -45.37 22.65 10.75
CA TRP A 143 -45.68 24.07 10.87
C TRP A 143 -46.89 24.47 10.00
N ALA A 144 -46.96 24.02 8.76
CA ALA A 144 -48.09 24.29 7.84
C ALA A 144 -49.41 23.73 8.37
N ILE A 145 -49.41 22.48 8.88
CA ILE A 145 -50.60 21.86 9.50
C ILE A 145 -51.06 22.63 10.74
N LYS A 146 -50.12 23.15 11.54
CA LYS A 146 -50.45 24.01 12.70
C LYS A 146 -51.04 25.36 12.26
N MET A 147 -50.53 25.96 11.19
CA MET A 147 -51.04 27.24 10.66
C MET A 147 -52.48 27.12 10.15
N ASP A 148 -52.80 26.02 9.45
CA ASP A 148 -54.13 25.78 8.89
C ASP A 148 -55.18 25.57 10.02
N ALA A 149 -54.80 24.84 11.07
CA ALA A 149 -55.64 24.65 12.25
C ALA A 149 -55.91 25.97 13.03
N TYR A 150 -54.91 26.85 13.16
CA TYR A 150 -55.08 28.17 13.79
C TYR A 150 -55.98 29.11 12.97
N THR A 151 -55.91 29.01 11.65
CA THR A 151 -56.69 29.84 10.73
C THR A 151 -58.17 29.42 10.76
N LEU A 152 -58.45 28.12 10.80
CA LEU A 152 -59.80 27.57 10.93
C LEU A 152 -60.45 27.85 12.30
N MET A 153 -59.66 27.95 13.38
CA MET A 153 -60.18 28.32 14.70
C MET A 153 -60.61 29.80 14.80
N ASN A 154 -59.90 30.71 14.13
CA ASN A 154 -60.19 32.15 14.18
C ASN A 154 -61.33 32.61 13.25
N LEU A 155 -61.73 31.78 12.28
CA LEU A 155 -62.88 32.06 11.39
C LEU A 155 -64.24 31.73 12.01
N LYS A 156 -64.29 30.98 13.12
CA LYS A 156 -65.55 30.61 13.80
C LYS A 156 -65.99 31.60 14.91
N SER A 157 -65.17 32.60 15.25
CA SER A 157 -65.43 33.53 16.36
C SER A 157 -65.97 34.90 15.94
N TYR A 158 -66.30 35.11 14.66
CA TYR A 158 -66.85 36.39 14.18
C TYR A 158 -68.35 36.30 13.88
N THR A 159 -69.18 36.60 14.89
CA THR A 159 -70.61 36.92 14.69
C THR A 159 -70.79 38.43 14.78
N PRO A 160 -71.17 39.14 13.70
CA PRO A 160 -71.38 40.58 13.77
C PRO A 160 -72.65 40.89 14.57
N GLN A 161 -72.55 41.78 15.57
CA GLN A 161 -73.72 42.32 16.26
C GLN A 161 -74.38 43.40 15.38
N ILE A 162 -75.67 43.23 15.10
CA ILE A 162 -76.50 44.21 14.37
C ILE A 162 -77.02 45.23 15.39
N PRO A 163 -76.79 46.55 15.22
CA PRO A 163 -77.38 47.54 16.10
C PRO A 163 -78.88 47.72 15.79
N GLY A 164 -79.70 47.77 16.84
CA GLY A 164 -81.15 47.98 16.78
C GLY A 164 -81.56 49.45 16.62
#